data_AF-A0A940RZ49-F1
#
_entry.id   AF-A0A940RZ49-F1
#
_cell.length_a   1.000
_cell.length_b   1.000
_cell.length_c   1.000
_cell.angle_alpha   90.00
_cell.angle_beta   90.00
_cell.angle_gamma   90.00
#
_symmetry.space_group_name_H-M   'P 1'
#
loop_
_entity.id
_entity.type
_entity.pdbx_description
1 polymer ?
#
loop_
_entity_poly.entity_id
_entity_poly.type
_entity_poly.pdbx_seq_one_letter_code
_entity_poly.pdbx_strand_id
1 'polypeptide(L)'
;MYEPIRTKSVHSMAGPRPDVPHRSREEELDSQLAGYLTALLTVTDELGLDEAADHVLREIVRLRGAAPVRAAADDTPSHRADLHRRAAAA
;
A
#
# COMPACT_ATOMS: atom_id res chain seq x y z
N MET A 1 3.13 60.97 0.52
CA MET A 1 3.80 59.67 0.65
C MET A 1 2.87 58.75 1.42
N TYR A 2 2.23 57.79 0.77
CA TYR A 2 1.41 56.78 1.44
C TYR A 2 2.34 55.66 1.87
N GLU A 3 2.49 55.42 3.17
CA GLU A 3 3.16 54.20 3.61
C GLU A 3 2.24 53.00 3.36
N PRO A 4 2.70 51.94 2.68
CA PRO A 4 1.91 50.72 2.57
C PRO A 4 1.77 50.09 3.96
N ILE A 5 0.53 49.79 4.34
CA ILE A 5 0.21 48.98 5.51
C ILE A 5 0.99 47.67 5.38
N ARG A 6 1.94 47.42 6.29
CA ARG A 6 2.49 46.07 6.48
C ARG A 6 1.31 45.19 6.84
N THR A 7 0.86 44.38 5.89
CA THR A 7 -0.21 43.42 6.11
C THR A 7 0.14 42.61 7.35
N LYS A 8 -0.74 42.66 8.37
CA LYS A 8 -0.72 41.64 9.41
C LYS A 8 -0.74 40.30 8.69
N SER A 9 0.23 39.45 8.97
CA SER A 9 0.19 38.06 8.53
C SER A 9 -0.93 37.35 9.31
N VAL A 10 -2.17 37.49 8.85
CA VAL A 10 -3.37 36.83 9.40
C VAL A 10 -3.63 35.50 8.69
N HIS A 11 -2.58 34.68 8.53
CA HIS A 11 -2.70 33.33 7.97
C HIS A 11 -2.15 32.25 8.91
N SER A 12 -2.37 32.39 10.22
CA SER A 12 -2.34 31.25 11.14
C SER A 12 -3.63 31.22 11.96
N MET A 13 -4.73 30.96 11.28
CA MET A 13 -5.99 30.51 11.88
C MET A 13 -6.06 28.99 11.78
N ALA A 14 -5.06 28.32 12.36
CA ALA A 14 -5.22 26.96 12.81
C ALA A 14 -5.03 27.01 14.33
N GLY A 15 -6.13 27.02 15.09
CA GLY A 15 -6.09 26.67 16.51
C GLY A 15 -5.42 25.30 16.69
N PRO A 16 -5.09 24.86 17.92
CA PRO A 16 -4.38 23.61 18.14
C PRO A 16 -5.05 22.52 17.32
N ARG A 17 -4.41 22.14 16.20
CA ARG A 17 -4.88 21.02 15.40
C ARG A 17 -4.78 19.88 16.40
N PRO A 18 -5.88 19.20 16.78
CA PRO A 18 -5.76 18.02 17.63
C PRO A 18 -4.70 17.17 16.95
N ASP A 19 -3.61 16.89 17.68
CA ASP A 19 -2.40 16.25 17.17
C ASP A 19 -2.84 15.12 16.25
N VAL A 20 -2.78 15.35 14.94
CA VAL A 20 -3.14 14.33 13.97
C VAL A 20 -2.16 13.21 14.28
N PRO A 21 -2.59 11.97 14.57
CA PRO A 21 -1.67 10.92 14.97
C PRO A 21 -0.62 10.79 13.88
N HIS A 22 0.55 11.35 14.14
CA HIS A 22 1.63 11.44 13.18
C HIS A 22 2.24 10.05 13.14
N ARG A 23 1.84 9.27 12.13
CA ARG A 23 2.55 8.04 11.80
C ARG A 23 4.00 8.41 11.53
N SER A 24 4.92 7.59 12.02
CA SER A 24 6.31 7.72 11.61
C SER A 24 6.40 7.42 10.11
N ARG A 25 7.40 7.99 9.45
CA ARG A 25 7.67 7.69 8.04
C ARG A 25 7.91 6.19 7.81
N GLU A 26 8.48 5.50 8.79
CA GLU A 26 8.69 4.05 8.76
C GLU A 26 7.35 3.31 8.74
N GLU A 27 6.41 3.68 9.61
CA GLU A 27 5.06 3.09 9.65
C GLU A 27 4.29 3.32 8.34
N GLU A 28 4.50 4.46 7.67
CA GLU A 28 3.94 4.74 6.35
C GLU A 28 4.55 3.83 5.27
N LEU A 29 5.86 3.59 5.32
CA LEU A 29 6.54 2.70 4.38
C LEU A 29 6.13 1.25 4.59
N ASP A 30 6.01 0.79 5.83
CA ASP A 30 5.53 -0.55 6.16
C ASP A 30 4.09 -0.76 5.69
N SER A 31 3.24 0.26 5.85
CA SER A 31 1.87 0.23 5.34
C SER A 31 1.84 0.10 3.81
N GLN A 32 2.70 0.83 3.10
CA GLN A 32 2.80 0.76 1.64
C GLN A 32 3.37 -0.59 1.18
N LEU A 33 4.44 -1.08 1.81
CA LEU A 33 5.06 -2.36 1.50
C LEU A 33 4.05 -3.51 1.70
N ALA A 34 3.31 -3.50 2.81
CA ALA A 34 2.26 -4.49 3.04
C ALA A 34 1.17 -4.44 1.95
N GLY A 35 0.83 -3.25 1.45
CA GLY A 35 -0.08 -3.08 0.32
C GLY A 35 0.45 -3.71 -0.97
N TYR A 36 1.71 -3.45 -1.31
CA TYR A 36 2.36 -4.04 -2.49
C TYR A 36 2.50 -5.55 -2.39
N LEU A 37 2.90 -6.07 -1.22
CA LEU A 37 2.99 -7.50 -0.99
C LEU A 37 1.63 -8.19 -1.08
N THR A 38 0.55 -7.52 -0.63
CA THR A 38 -0.81 -8.05 -0.79
C THR A 38 -1.19 -8.13 -2.27
N ALA A 39 -0.85 -7.13 -3.08
CA ALA A 39 -1.07 -7.18 -4.52
C ALA A 39 -0.26 -8.30 -5.20
N LEU A 40 0.99 -8.49 -4.79
CA LEU A 40 1.83 -9.59 -5.27
C LEU A 40 1.24 -10.95 -4.88
N LEU A 41 0.74 -11.10 -3.64
CA LEU A 41 0.12 -12.32 -3.15
C LEU A 41 -1.07 -12.75 -4.03
N THR A 42 -1.92 -11.79 -4.41
CA THR A 42 -3.04 -12.04 -5.32
C THR A 42 -2.57 -12.62 -6.65
N VAL A 43 -1.53 -12.03 -7.27
CA VAL A 43 -1.01 -12.54 -8.55
C VAL A 43 -0.38 -13.92 -8.40
N THR A 44 0.33 -14.18 -7.29
CA THR A 44 0.90 -15.52 -7.03
C THR A 44 -0.17 -16.57 -6.80
N ASP A 45 -1.27 -16.22 -6.12
CA ASP A 45 -2.43 -17.11 -5.91
C ASP A 45 -3.10 -17.43 -7.27
N GLU A 46 -3.31 -16.42 -8.15
CA GLU A 46 -3.91 -16.63 -9.48
C GLU A 46 -3.03 -17.46 -10.43
N LEU A 47 -1.70 -17.35 -10.29
CA LEU A 47 -0.73 -18.14 -11.05
C LEU A 47 -0.54 -19.57 -10.49
N GLY A 48 -1.07 -19.88 -9.30
CA GLY A 48 -0.87 -21.17 -8.64
C GLY A 48 0.57 -21.40 -8.15
N LEU A 49 1.26 -20.32 -7.76
CA LEU A 49 2.63 -20.38 -7.25
C LEU A 49 2.62 -20.53 -5.73
N ASP A 50 2.12 -21.66 -5.23
CA ASP A 50 1.77 -21.88 -3.81
C ASP A 50 2.94 -21.61 -2.85
N GLU A 51 4.14 -22.12 -3.16
CA GLU A 51 5.33 -21.89 -2.32
C GLU A 51 5.68 -20.40 -2.25
N ALA A 52 5.65 -19.70 -3.39
CA ALA A 52 5.93 -18.27 -3.44
C ALA A 52 4.86 -17.46 -2.70
N ALA A 53 3.59 -17.83 -2.85
CA ALA A 53 2.48 -17.24 -2.11
C ALA A 53 2.66 -17.40 -0.59
N ASP A 54 3.09 -18.58 -0.13
CA ASP A 54 3.39 -18.83 1.28
C ASP A 54 4.54 -17.96 1.81
N HIS A 55 5.59 -17.74 1.00
CA HIS A 55 6.68 -16.84 1.36
C HIS A 55 6.19 -15.40 1.50
N VAL A 56 5.39 -14.90 0.56
CA VAL A 56 4.83 -13.55 0.60
C VAL A 56 3.87 -13.38 1.78
N LEU A 57 3.02 -14.38 2.04
CA LEU A 57 2.09 -14.37 3.16
C LEU A 57 2.82 -14.26 4.51
N ARG A 58 3.90 -15.02 4.70
CA ARG A 58 4.73 -14.92 5.91
C ARG A 58 5.27 -13.50 6.11
N GLU A 59 5.69 -12.85 5.03
CA GLU A 59 6.23 -11.50 5.10
C GLU A 59 5.15 -10.46 5.43
N ILE A 60 3.95 -10.59 4.88
CA ILE A 60 2.81 -9.73 5.23
C ILE A 60 2.45 -9.90 6.71
N VAL A 61 2.38 -11.14 7.20
CA VAL A 61 2.10 -11.43 8.62
C VAL A 61 3.19 -10.84 9.51
N ARG A 62 4.46 -10.91 9.10
CA ARG A 62 5.58 -10.29 9.83
C ARG A 62 5.43 -8.76 9.93
N LEU A 63 5.00 -8.09 8.86
CA LEU A 63 4.84 -6.63 8.80
C LEU A 63 3.57 -6.13 9.48
N ARG A 64 2.46 -6.88 9.36
CA ARG A 64 1.12 -6.44 9.78
C ARG A 64 0.61 -7.12 11.06
N GLY A 65 1.25 -8.19 11.50
CA GLY A 65 0.82 -9.05 12.61
C GLY A 65 -0.35 -9.98 12.28
N ALA A 66 -0.89 -9.91 11.06
CA ALA A 66 -2.05 -10.70 10.64
C ALA A 66 -2.03 -10.97 9.13
N ALA A 67 -2.68 -12.06 8.74
CA ALA A 67 -2.87 -12.40 7.33
C ALA A 67 -3.88 -11.44 6.68
N PRO A 68 -3.68 -11.03 5.42
CA PRO A 68 -4.65 -10.24 4.68
C PRO A 68 -5.87 -11.10 4.31
N VAL A 69 -7.00 -10.43 4.05
CA VAL A 69 -8.16 -11.09 3.43
C VAL A 69 -7.80 -11.50 2.01
N ARG A 70 -8.04 -12.76 1.67
CA ARG A 70 -7.76 -13.33 0.34
C ARG A 70 -9.06 -13.45 -0.46
N ALA A 71 -9.01 -13.01 -1.71
CA ALA A 71 -10.05 -13.32 -2.68
C ALA A 71 -9.83 -14.75 -3.21
N ALA A 72 -10.91 -15.40 -3.65
CA ALA A 72 -10.76 -16.64 -4.41
C ALA A 72 -10.11 -16.31 -5.77
N ALA A 73 -9.09 -17.09 -6.15
CA ALA A 73 -8.45 -16.94 -7.45
C ALA A 73 -9.43 -17.25 -8.59
N ASP A 74 -9.30 -16.53 -9.70
CA ASP A 74 -9.99 -16.89 -10.94
C ASP A 74 -9.25 -18.07 -11.61
N ASP A 75 -9.85 -19.24 -11.53
CA ASP A 75 -9.29 -20.49 -12.06
C ASP A 75 -9.48 -20.66 -13.58
N THR A 76 -9.99 -19.64 -14.29
CA THR A 76 -10.18 -19.71 -15.73
C THR A 76 -8.82 -19.90 -16.45
N PRO A 77 -8.61 -20.99 -17.23
CA PRO A 77 -7.31 -21.28 -17.83
C PRO A 77 -6.77 -20.16 -18.75
N SER A 78 -7.65 -19.45 -19.46
CA SER A 78 -7.26 -18.32 -20.31
C SER A 78 -6.76 -17.12 -19.51
N HIS A 79 -7.32 -16.87 -18.33
CA HIS A 79 -6.88 -15.79 -17.43
C HIS A 79 -5.49 -16.08 -16.89
N ARG A 80 -5.28 -17.28 -16.35
CA ARG A 80 -3.96 -17.74 -15.87
C ARG A 80 -2.89 -17.67 -16.95
N ALA A 81 -3.20 -18.13 -18.17
CA ALA A 81 -2.25 -18.08 -19.30
C ALA A 81 -1.89 -16.64 -19.71
N ASP A 82 -2.84 -15.70 -19.67
CA ASP A 82 -2.58 -14.30 -19.95
C ASP A 82 -1.71 -13.65 -18.89
N LEU A 83 -1.98 -13.91 -17.60
CA LEU A 83 -1.12 -13.45 -16.50
C LEU A 83 0.31 -13.99 -16.63
N HIS A 84 0.46 -15.28 -16.91
CA HIS A 84 1.78 -15.90 -17.08
C HIS A 84 2.57 -15.24 -18.21
N ARG A 85 1.89 -14.92 -19.33
CA ARG A 85 2.49 -14.21 -20.45
C ARG A 85 2.93 -12.80 -20.06
N ARG A 86 2.08 -12.03 -19.37
CA ARG A 86 2.41 -10.66 -18.93
C ARG A 86 3.59 -10.67 -17.95
N ALA A 87 3.61 -11.62 -17.02
CA ALA A 87 4.71 -11.79 -16.07
C ALA A 87 6.03 -12.11 -16.77
N ALA A 88 6.00 -12.94 -17.83
CA ALA A 88 7.20 -13.27 -18.63
C ALA A 88 7.68 -12.11 -19.53
N ALA A 89 6.86 -11.07 -19.73
CA ALA A 89 7.18 -9.91 -20.55
C ALA A 89 7.62 -8.67 -19.74
N ALA A 90 7.59 -8.76 -18.40
CA ALA A 90 8.03 -7.73 -17.47
C ALA A 90 9.52 -7.92 -17.11
#